data_AF-L5N9N6-F1
#
_entry.id   AF-L5N9N6-F1
#
_cell.length_a   1.000
_cell.length_b   1.000
_cell.length_c   1.000
_cell.angle_alpha   90.00
_cell.angle_beta   90.00
_cell.angle_gamma   90.00
#
_symmetry.space_group_name_H-M   'P 1'
#
loop_
_entity.id
_entity.type
_entity.pdbx_description
1 polymer ?
#
loop_
_entity_poly.entity_id
_entity_poly.type
_entity_poly.pdbx_seq_one_letter_code
_entity_poly.pdbx_strand_id
1 'polypeptide(L)' 'MSRENLIKCFCEARKSQALYTKCLPKATTKEEKDLLMSLVETSAATSEKIREFCKNSSIGG' A
#
# COMPACT_ATOMS: atom_id res chain seq x y z
N MET A 1 3.95 -16.66 10.15
CA MET A 1 3.82 -15.94 8.86
C MET A 1 5.18 -16.00 8.16
N SER A 2 5.29 -16.44 6.90
CA SER A 2 6.58 -16.51 6.19
C SER A 2 6.94 -15.15 5.55
N ARG A 3 8.23 -14.94 5.25
CA ARG A 3 8.70 -13.76 4.50
C ARG A 3 8.00 -13.63 3.15
N GLU A 4 7.78 -14.75 2.46
CA GLU A 4 7.05 -14.79 1.20
C GLU A 4 5.61 -14.28 1.35
N ASN A 5 4.91 -14.63 2.43
CA ASN A 5 3.56 -14.12 2.69
C ASN A 5 3.56 -12.62 2.99
N LEU A 6 4.59 -12.10 3.67
CA LEU A 6 4.75 -10.65 3.87
C LEU A 6 5.01 -9.92 2.55
N ILE A 7 5.85 -10.48 1.66
CA ILE A 7 6.08 -9.93 0.32
C ILE A 7 4.79 -9.94 -0.50
N LYS A 8 3.95 -10.98 -0.39
CA LYS A 8 2.62 -10.99 -1.02
C LYS A 8 1.75 -9.85 -0.48
N CYS A 9 1.70 -9.64 0.83
CA CYS A 9 0.98 -8.51 1.43
C CYS A 9 1.50 -7.15 0.92
N PHE A 10 2.82 -6.99 0.79
CA PHE A 10 3.43 -5.79 0.21
C PHE A 10 2.95 -5.56 -1.24
N CYS A 11 2.99 -6.61 -2.06
CA CYS A 11 2.55 -6.54 -3.46
C CYS A 11 1.06 -6.18 -3.57
N GLU A 12 0.19 -6.78 -2.74
CA GLU A 12 -1.24 -6.45 -2.74
C GLU A 12 -1.50 -5.01 -2.30
N ALA A 13 -0.79 -4.50 -1.27
CA ALA A 13 -0.88 -3.09 -0.87
C ALA A 13 -0.49 -2.14 -2.03
N ARG A 14 0.56 -2.48 -2.78
CA ARG A 14 1.00 -1.70 -3.97
C ARG A 14 0.00 -1.79 -5.13
N LYS A 15 -0.64 -2.94 -5.35
CA LYS A 15 -1.71 -3.09 -6.36
C LYS A 15 -2.93 -2.25 -6.01
N SER A 16 -3.36 -2.27 -4.74
CA SER A 16 -4.45 -1.43 -4.25
C SER A 16 -4.13 0.05 -4.43
N GLN A 17 -2.91 0.49 -4.04
CA GLN A 17 -2.43 1.85 -4.27
C GLN A 17 -2.56 2.24 -5.76
N ALA A 18 -2.04 1.40 -6.67
CA ALA A 18 -2.08 1.67 -8.11
C ALA A 18 -3.52 1.75 -8.65
N LEU A 19 -4.41 0.89 -8.16
CA LEU A 19 -5.83 0.92 -8.49
C LEU A 19 -6.47 2.24 -8.07
N TYR A 20 -6.28 2.66 -6.81
CA TYR A 20 -6.84 3.92 -6.30
C TYR A 20 -6.29 5.13 -7.05
N THR A 21 -4.99 5.18 -7.33
CA THR A 21 -4.38 6.25 -8.15
C THR A 21 -4.99 6.30 -9.56
N LYS A 22 -5.27 5.15 -10.19
CA LYS A 22 -5.93 5.08 -11.50
C LYS A 22 -7.39 5.53 -11.46
N CYS A 23 -8.07 5.37 -10.32
CA CYS A 23 -9.44 5.81 -10.12
C CYS A 23 -9.55 7.30 -9.76
N LEU A 24 -8.50 7.89 -9.19
CA LEU A 24 -8.47 9.30 -8.78
C LEU A 24 -8.91 10.30 -9.87
N PRO A 25 -8.47 10.21 -11.14
CA PRO A 25 -8.95 11.12 -12.20
C PRO A 25 -10.40 10.85 -12.64
N LYS A 26 -11.01 9.73 -12.20
CA LYS A 26 -12.40 9.37 -12.50
C LYS A 26 -13.38 9.78 -11.40
N ALA A 27 -12.89 10.29 -10.27
CA ALA A 27 -13.73 10.81 -9.20
C ALA A 27 -14.55 11.99 -9.72
N THR A 28 -15.85 11.97 -9.43
CA THR A 28 -16.80 12.99 -9.89
C THR A 28 -17.13 14.00 -8.79
N THR A 29 -16.99 13.59 -7.52
CA THR A 29 -17.18 14.47 -6.37
C THR A 29 -15.87 14.72 -5.61
N LYS A 30 -15.84 15.80 -4.83
CA LYS A 30 -14.73 16.09 -3.92
C LYS A 30 -14.56 14.98 -2.88
N GLU A 31 -15.65 14.46 -2.34
CA GLU A 31 -15.64 13.39 -1.32
C GLU A 31 -15.03 12.10 -1.87
N GLU A 32 -15.38 11.72 -3.10
CA GLU A 32 -14.77 10.56 -3.79
C GLU A 32 -13.26 10.78 -3.98
N LYS A 33 -12.85 11.99 -4.38
CA LYS A 33 -11.45 12.33 -4.59
C LYS A 33 -10.66 12.28 -3.29
N ASP A 34 -11.20 12.86 -2.22
CA ASP A 34 -10.58 12.89 -0.89
C ASP A 34 -10.46 11.47 -0.32
N LEU A 35 -11.50 10.64 -0.48
CA LEU A 35 -11.46 9.22 -0.12
C LEU A 35 -10.37 8.46 -0.88
N LEU A 36 -10.33 8.57 -2.22
CA LEU A 36 -9.36 7.86 -3.04
C LEU A 36 -7.92 8.31 -2.75
N MET A 37 -7.71 9.60 -2.48
CA MET A 37 -6.40 10.13 -2.08
C MET A 37 -5.95 9.55 -0.73
N SER A 38 -6.84 9.53 0.28
CA SER A 38 -6.59 8.90 1.58
C SER A 38 -6.25 7.41 1.46
N LEU A 39 -6.93 6.69 0.56
CA LEU A 39 -6.66 5.27 0.30
C LEU A 39 -5.30 5.06 -0.39
N VAL A 40 -4.88 5.95 -1.28
CA VAL A 40 -3.53 5.94 -1.89
C VAL A 40 -2.46 6.10 -0.81
N GLU A 41 -2.60 7.10 0.06
CA GLU A 41 -1.65 7.38 1.15
C GLU A 41 -1.58 6.21 2.14
N THR A 42 -2.73 5.68 2.54
CA THR A 42 -2.82 4.54 3.46
C THR A 42 -2.18 3.29 2.88
N SER A 43 -2.40 3.02 1.58
CA SER A 43 -1.80 1.86 0.90
C SER A 43 -0.28 2.00 0.76
N ALA A 44 0.20 3.22 0.48
CA ALA A 44 1.63 3.52 0.45
C ALA A 44 2.27 3.28 1.82
N ALA A 45 1.70 3.84 2.89
CA ALA A 45 2.17 3.67 4.27
C ALA A 45 2.15 2.20 4.70
N THR A 46 1.11 1.45 4.31
CA THR A 46 1.01 0.00 4.57
C THR A 46 2.16 -0.76 3.90
N SER A 47 2.41 -0.49 2.61
CA SER A 47 3.51 -1.14 1.89
C SER A 47 4.87 -0.78 2.48
N GLU A 48 5.06 0.46 2.94
CA GLU A 48 6.31 0.88 3.56
C GLU A 48 6.56 0.16 4.89
N LYS A 49 5.54 0.05 5.76
CA LYS A 49 5.64 -0.70 7.02
C LYS A 49 6.07 -2.15 6.80
N ILE A 50 5.50 -2.82 5.78
CA ILE A 50 5.86 -4.19 5.44
C ILE A 50 7.31 -4.26 4.94
N ARG A 51 7.73 -3.29 4.10
CA ARG A 51 9.09 -3.18 3.58
C ARG A 51 10.10 -3.01 4.70
N GLU A 52 9.85 -2.08 5.62
CA GLU A 52 10.70 -1.81 6.79
C GLU A 52 10.82 -3.03 7.69
N PHE A 53 9.70 -3.69 8.00
CA PHE A 53 9.70 -4.93 8.76
C PHE A 53 10.60 -5.98 8.10
N CYS A 54 10.44 -6.22 6.80
CA CYS A 54 11.25 -7.19 6.06
C CYS A 54 12.75 -6.83 5.98
N LYS A 55 13.09 -5.53 5.97
CA LYS A 55 14.49 -5.06 6.01
C LYS A 55 15.10 -5.32 7.39
N ASN A 56 14.40 -4.97 8.45
CA ASN A 56 14.89 -5.05 9.82
C ASN A 56 15.00 -6.50 10.33
N SER A 57 14.17 -7.42 9.82
CA SER A 57 14.30 -8.86 10.10
C SER A 57 15.56 -9.52 9.51
N SER A 58 16.43 -8.78 8.80
CA SER A 58 17.69 -9.28 8.23
C SER A 58 18.93 -9.04 9.11
N ILE A 59 18.79 -8.44 10.31
CA ILE A 59 19.90 -8.13 11.24
C ILE A 59 19.79 -8.94 12.55
N GLY A 60 19.51 -10.24 12.42
CA GLY A 60 19.39 -11.15 13.56
C GLY A 60 19.78 -12.58 13.21
N GLY A 61 20.84 -12.74 12.44
CA GLY A 61 21.52 -14.01 12.18
C GLY A 61 22.90 -14.02 12.84
#